data_AF-A0A2U8WBZ1-F1
#
_entry.id   AF-A0A2U8WBZ1-F1
#
_cell.length_a   1.000
_cell.length_b   1.000
_cell.length_c   1.000
_cell.angle_alpha   90.00
_cell.angle_beta   90.00
_cell.angle_gamma   90.00
#
_symmetry.space_group_name_H-M   'P 1'
#
loop_
_entity.id
_entity.type
_entity.pdbx_description
1 polymer ?
#
loop_
_entity_poly.entity_id
_entity_poly.type
_entity_poly.pdbx_seq_one_letter_code
_entity_poly.pdbx_strand_id
1 'polypeptide(L)'
;MRRGYGVMHDDAIREGVENGLTTYAIGCSIGASHAFVYKRGVELGLRDRIATNAYVNRAAASRRPKQRPAQRLRVMCKRQDATASALVRRLRARPVDADALSEHAVACFHEAGLTLVDLEDCLGIPPAHAVAAIRRAAEARV
;
A
#
# COMPACT_ATOMS: atom_id res chain seq x y z
N MET A 1 8.51 40.62 26.67
CA MET A 1 9.02 39.24 26.84
C MET A 1 8.37 38.33 25.81
N ARG A 2 9.07 37.97 24.72
CA ARG A 2 8.58 36.94 23.79
C ARG A 2 8.72 35.58 24.49
N ARG A 3 7.62 35.04 25.04
CA ARG A 3 7.57 33.61 25.40
C ARG A 3 7.77 32.84 24.10
N GLY A 4 8.95 32.29 23.89
CA GLY A 4 9.28 31.52 22.70
C GLY A 4 8.34 30.33 22.60
N TYR A 5 7.77 30.12 21.42
CA TYR A 5 6.88 28.99 21.06
C TYR A 5 7.39 27.60 21.50
N GLY A 6 8.68 27.46 21.83
CA GLY A 6 9.29 26.24 22.35
C GLY A 6 8.80 25.80 23.74
N VAL A 7 8.52 26.74 24.65
CA VAL A 7 8.21 26.41 26.06
C VAL A 7 6.84 25.74 26.20
N MET A 8 5.89 26.00 25.29
CA MET A 8 4.51 25.49 25.41
C MET A 8 4.40 23.97 25.25
N HIS A 9 5.43 23.30 24.73
CA HIS A 9 5.40 21.88 24.44
C HIS A 9 6.40 21.06 25.27
N ASP A 10 7.18 21.68 26.15
CA ASP A 10 8.26 20.99 26.87
C ASP A 10 7.72 19.87 27.78
N ASP A 11 6.62 20.13 28.47
CA ASP A 11 6.02 19.13 29.36
C ASP A 11 5.42 17.96 28.57
N ALA A 12 4.75 18.25 27.45
CA ALA A 12 4.21 17.22 26.56
C ALA A 12 5.32 16.38 25.90
N ILE A 13 6.46 17.00 25.56
CA ILE A 13 7.63 16.30 25.03
C ILE A 13 8.26 15.42 26.12
N ARG A 14 8.39 15.93 27.35
CA ARG A 14 8.95 15.17 28.48
C ARG A 14 8.08 13.96 28.80
N GLU A 15 6.79 14.19 29.02
CA GLU A 15 5.81 13.14 29.30
C GLU A 15 5.77 12.09 28.19
N GLY A 16 5.74 12.53 26.92
CA GLY A 16 5.73 11.62 25.78
C GLY A 16 6.98 10.74 25.71
N VAL A 17 8.16 11.30 25.98
CA VAL A 17 9.42 10.55 25.97
C VAL A 17 9.50 9.58 27.16
N GLU A 18 9.03 9.98 28.34
CA GLU A 18 8.96 9.13 29.53
C GLU A 18 8.04 7.92 29.30
N ASN A 19 6.90 8.16 28.66
CA ASN A 19 5.92 7.16 28.24
C ASN A 19 6.37 6.26 27.08
N GLY A 20 7.61 6.41 26.60
CA GLY A 20 8.16 5.54 25.56
C GLY A 20 7.74 5.91 24.13
N LEU A 21 7.09 7.05 23.92
CA LEU A 21 6.63 7.47 22.60
C LEU A 21 7.80 7.87 21.70
N THR A 22 7.58 7.72 20.39
CA THR A 22 8.53 8.21 19.37
C THR A 22 8.34 9.71 19.14
N THR A 23 9.39 10.38 18.66
CA THR A 23 9.32 11.82 18.30
C THR A 23 8.24 12.11 17.27
N TYR A 24 7.91 11.15 16.40
CA TYR A 24 6.81 11.23 15.46
C TYR A 24 5.44 11.23 16.17
N ALA A 25 5.21 10.27 17.07
CA ALA A 25 3.95 10.18 17.81
C ALA A 25 3.69 11.41 18.69
N ILE A 26 4.74 11.92 19.35
CA ILE A 26 4.69 13.16 20.13
C ILE A 26 4.40 14.35 19.20
N GLY A 27 5.04 14.42 18.03
CA GLY A 27 4.78 15.48 17.05
C GLY A 27 3.32 15.50 16.59
N CYS A 28 2.73 14.33 16.36
CA CYS A 28 1.31 14.21 16.01
C CYS A 28 0.37 14.67 17.13
N SER A 29 0.71 14.44 18.41
CA SER A 29 -0.17 14.83 19.53
C SER A 29 -0.16 16.34 19.80
N ILE A 30 0.97 17.02 19.55
CA ILE A 30 1.11 18.47 19.79
C ILE A 30 1.01 19.32 18.51
N GLY A 31 0.85 18.70 17.34
CA GLY A 31 0.80 19.39 16.05
C GLY A 31 2.15 19.96 15.59
N ALA A 32 3.27 19.36 16.01
CA ALA A 32 4.62 19.80 15.66
C ALA A 32 5.37 18.77 14.81
N SER A 33 6.38 19.23 14.06
CA SER A 33 7.22 18.32 13.29
C SER A 33 8.08 17.45 14.20
N HIS A 34 8.32 16.20 13.80
CA HIS A 34 9.19 15.28 14.55
C HIS A 34 10.61 15.84 14.73
N ALA A 35 11.09 16.65 13.77
CA ALA A 35 12.39 17.30 13.83
C ALA A 35 12.46 18.37 14.92
N PHE A 36 11.36 19.12 15.10
CA PHE A 36 11.22 20.06 16.21
C PHE A 36 11.23 19.34 17.56
N VAL A 37 10.44 18.27 17.70
CA VAL A 37 10.40 17.45 18.93
C VAL A 37 11.77 16.87 19.25
N TYR A 38 12.50 16.36 18.25
CA TYR A 38 13.85 15.85 18.45
C TYR A 38 14.80 16.94 18.93
N LYS A 39 14.84 18.09 18.24
CA LYS A 39 15.70 19.22 18.61
C LYS A 39 15.40 19.67 20.05
N ARG A 40 14.12 19.86 20.38
CA ARG A 40 13.72 20.32 21.71
C ARG A 40 13.97 19.26 22.79
N GLY A 41 13.72 17.98 22.51
CA GLY A 41 14.04 16.88 23.40
C GLY A 41 15.55 16.76 23.71
N VAL A 42 16.42 17.06 22.73
CA VAL A 42 17.87 17.15 22.96
C VAL A 42 18.22 18.33 23.87
N GLU A 43 17.60 19.51 23.65
CA GLU A 43 17.77 20.69 24.53
C GLU A 43 17.27 20.43 25.96
N LEU A 44 16.29 19.52 26.14
CA LEU A 44 15.77 19.07 27.44
C LEU A 44 16.57 17.92 28.08
N GLY A 45 17.66 17.46 27.46
CA GLY A 45 18.50 16.37 27.98
C GLY A 45 17.94 14.96 27.79
N LEU A 46 16.92 14.78 26.96
CA LEU A 46 16.21 13.51 26.77
C LEU A 46 16.79 12.64 25.63
N ARG A 47 17.98 12.97 25.13
CA ARG A 47 18.58 12.36 23.93
C ARG A 47 18.66 10.83 24.02
N ASP A 48 19.19 10.32 25.13
CA ASP A 48 19.41 8.89 25.31
C ASP A 48 18.09 8.13 25.39
N ARG A 49 17.10 8.71 26.08
CA ARG A 49 15.76 8.14 26.20
C ARG A 49 15.04 8.10 24.85
N ILE A 50 15.15 9.15 24.05
CA ILE A 50 14.63 9.17 22.67
C ILE A 50 15.26 8.07 21.82
N ALA A 51 16.58 7.85 21.95
CA ALA A 51 17.28 6.78 21.25
C ALA A 51 16.80 5.39 21.70
N THR A 52 16.62 5.18 23.01
CA THR A 52 16.05 3.93 23.56
C THR A 52 14.64 3.68 23.02
N ASN A 53 13.76 4.68 23.05
CA ASN A 53 12.39 4.57 22.54
C ASN A 53 12.38 4.18 21.05
N ALA A 54 13.25 4.80 20.25
CA ALA A 54 13.39 4.46 18.83
C ALA A 54 13.90 3.02 18.63
N TYR A 55 14.85 2.55 19.44
CA TYR A 55 15.37 1.19 19.38
C TYR A 55 14.30 0.15 19.76
N VAL A 56 13.59 0.35 20.88
CA VAL A 56 12.51 -0.54 21.34
C VAL A 56 11.39 -0.63 20.31
N ASN A 57 10.97 0.50 19.73
CA ASN A 57 9.96 0.50 18.68
C ASN A 57 10.42 -0.21 17.40
N ARG A 58 11.70 -0.08 17.00
CA ARG A 58 12.25 -0.86 15.87
C ARG A 58 12.29 -2.36 16.17
N ALA A 59 12.66 -2.74 17.39
CA ALA A 59 12.65 -4.15 17.81
C ALA A 59 11.22 -4.73 17.86
N ALA A 60 10.23 -3.94 18.25
CA ALA A 60 8.82 -4.33 18.17
C ALA A 60 8.35 -4.45 16.72
N ALA A 61 8.77 -3.53 15.84
CA ALA A 61 8.46 -3.57 14.41
C ALA A 61 9.13 -4.75 13.69
N SER A 62 10.33 -5.18 14.11
CA SER A 62 11.01 -6.34 13.53
C SER A 62 10.44 -7.68 14.00
N ARG A 63 9.82 -7.71 15.19
CA ARG A 63 9.08 -8.87 15.72
C ARG A 63 7.70 -9.06 15.12
N ARG A 64 7.16 -8.04 14.43
CA ARG A 64 5.96 -8.26 13.61
C ARG A 64 6.38 -9.12 12.42
N PRO A 65 5.74 -10.28 12.17
CA PRO A 65 5.97 -11.01 10.94
C PRO A 65 5.69 -10.02 9.82
N LYS A 66 6.73 -9.68 9.04
CA LYS A 66 6.52 -9.07 7.73
C LYS A 66 5.59 -10.04 7.03
N GLN A 67 4.32 -9.70 6.92
CA GLN A 67 3.42 -10.29 5.96
C GLN A 67 4.04 -9.95 4.60
N ARG A 68 5.02 -10.75 4.20
CA ARG A 68 5.40 -10.87 2.81
C ARG A 68 4.08 -11.26 2.16
N PRO A 69 3.51 -10.46 1.25
CA PRO A 69 2.40 -10.96 0.46
C PRO A 69 2.92 -12.28 -0.10
N ALA A 70 2.21 -13.37 0.20
CA ALA A 70 2.65 -14.71 -0.14
C ALA A 70 3.11 -14.67 -1.59
N GLN A 71 4.42 -14.76 -1.81
CA GLN A 71 4.98 -14.93 -3.14
C GLN A 71 4.59 -16.35 -3.53
N ARG A 72 3.32 -16.52 -3.92
CA ARG A 72 2.98 -17.48 -4.95
C ARG A 72 3.95 -17.17 -6.06
N LEU A 73 4.79 -18.15 -6.41
CA LEU A 73 5.65 -18.13 -7.58
C LEU A 73 4.74 -17.89 -8.81
N ARG A 74 4.42 -16.62 -9.08
CA ARG A 74 3.94 -16.19 -10.38
C ARG A 74 5.18 -16.19 -11.25
N VAL A 75 5.23 -17.14 -12.18
CA VAL A 75 6.11 -17.10 -13.34
C VAL A 75 6.00 -15.68 -13.91
N MET A 76 7.01 -14.85 -13.65
CA MET A 76 7.05 -13.48 -14.14
C MET A 76 7.52 -13.52 -15.60
N CYS A 77 6.60 -13.85 -16.51
CA CYS A 77 6.62 -13.20 -17.80
C CYS A 77 6.31 -11.73 -17.52
N LYS A 78 7.34 -10.89 -17.42
CA LYS A 78 7.15 -9.43 -17.41
C LYS A 78 6.36 -9.09 -18.68
N ARG A 79 5.08 -8.75 -18.54
CA ARG A 79 4.33 -8.14 -19.62
C ARG A 79 5.05 -6.86 -20.04
N GLN A 80 5.45 -6.81 -21.30
CA GLN A 80 6.06 -5.61 -21.88
C GLN A 80 5.01 -4.50 -22.10
N ASP A 81 3.71 -4.86 -22.16
CA ASP A 81 2.63 -3.91 -22.39
C ASP A 81 2.14 -3.22 -21.11
N ALA A 82 2.49 -1.93 -21.01
CA ALA A 82 2.03 -1.02 -19.97
C ALA A 82 0.50 -0.79 -20.03
N THR A 83 -0.11 -0.92 -21.21
CA THR A 83 -1.54 -0.73 -21.46
C THR A 83 -2.38 -1.81 -20.79
N ALA A 84 -2.03 -3.09 -20.99
CA ALA A 84 -2.67 -4.22 -20.32
C ALA A 84 -2.53 -4.12 -18.78
N SER A 85 -1.36 -3.70 -18.30
CA SER A 85 -1.13 -3.49 -16.87
C SER A 85 -1.99 -2.37 -16.29
N ALA A 86 -2.19 -1.27 -17.02
CA ALA A 86 -3.07 -0.18 -16.62
C ALA A 86 -4.55 -0.60 -16.61
N LEU A 87 -4.96 -1.42 -17.58
CA LEU A 87 -6.31 -1.96 -17.68
C LEU A 87 -6.63 -2.90 -16.49
N VAL A 88 -5.72 -3.80 -16.14
CA VAL A 88 -5.85 -4.66 -14.93
C VAL A 88 -5.98 -3.81 -13.66
N ARG A 89 -5.18 -2.74 -13.52
CA ARG A 89 -5.31 -1.83 -12.36
C ARG A 89 -6.68 -1.15 -12.31
N ARG A 90 -7.22 -0.74 -13.46
CA ARG A 90 -8.54 -0.11 -13.55
C ARG A 90 -9.66 -1.08 -13.17
N LEU A 91 -9.63 -2.31 -13.70
CA LEU A 91 -10.63 -3.34 -13.38
C LEU A 91 -10.59 -3.75 -11.90
N ARG A 92 -9.40 -3.80 -11.28
CA ARG A 92 -9.28 -4.05 -9.84
C ARG A 92 -9.79 -2.90 -8.98
N ALA A 93 -9.64 -1.66 -9.43
CA ALA A 93 -10.15 -0.49 -8.71
C ALA A 93 -11.67 -0.34 -8.84
N ARG A 94 -12.27 -0.90 -9.89
CA ARG A 94 -13.70 -0.86 -10.15
C ARG A 94 -14.15 -2.23 -10.69
N PRO A 95 -14.50 -3.16 -9.80
CA PRO A 95 -14.97 -4.48 -10.21
C PRO A 95 -16.19 -4.30 -11.11
N VAL A 96 -16.20 -5.02 -12.22
CA VAL A 96 -17.31 -5.08 -13.16
C VAL A 96 -18.03 -6.39 -12.89
N ASP A 97 -19.37 -6.37 -12.87
CA ASP A 97 -20.15 -7.58 -12.68
C ASP A 97 -19.92 -8.54 -13.85
N ALA A 98 -19.44 -9.74 -13.53
CA ALA A 98 -19.13 -10.80 -14.49
C ALA A 98 -20.33 -11.17 -15.37
N ASP A 99 -21.53 -11.16 -14.77
CA ASP A 99 -22.79 -11.55 -15.40
C ASP A 99 -23.28 -10.52 -16.44
N ALA A 100 -22.75 -9.29 -16.40
CA ALA A 100 -23.09 -8.23 -17.34
C ALA A 100 -22.14 -8.17 -18.56
N LEU A 101 -21.09 -9.00 -18.59
CA LEU A 101 -20.10 -8.99 -19.65
C LEU A 101 -20.50 -9.90 -20.81
N SER A 102 -20.61 -9.32 -22.01
CA SER A 102 -20.83 -10.08 -23.23
C SER A 102 -19.60 -10.90 -23.61
N GLU A 103 -19.80 -12.01 -24.31
CA GLU A 103 -18.71 -12.86 -24.83
C GLU A 103 -17.74 -12.05 -25.72
N HIS A 104 -18.27 -11.06 -26.44
CA HIS A 104 -17.48 -10.12 -27.23
C HIS A 104 -16.57 -9.23 -26.36
N ALA A 105 -17.05 -8.73 -25.22
CA ALA A 105 -16.26 -7.93 -24.30
C ALA A 105 -15.06 -8.72 -23.74
N VAL A 106 -15.26 -10.00 -23.43
CA VAL A 106 -14.19 -10.91 -22.98
C VAL A 106 -13.11 -11.06 -24.05
N ALA A 107 -13.50 -11.21 -25.31
CA ALA A 107 -12.57 -11.26 -26.43
C ALA A 107 -11.80 -9.94 -26.61
N CYS A 108 -12.46 -8.79 -26.51
CA CYS A 108 -11.79 -7.47 -26.58
C CYS A 108 -10.76 -7.28 -25.46
N PHE A 109 -11.05 -7.75 -24.24
CA PHE A 109 -10.08 -7.68 -23.15
C PHE A 109 -8.85 -8.56 -23.39
N HIS A 110 -9.05 -9.75 -23.96
CA HIS A 110 -7.95 -10.63 -24.35
C HIS A 110 -7.09 -9.98 -25.46
N GLU A 111 -7.71 -9.38 -26.47
CA GLU A 111 -6.99 -8.63 -27.53
C GLU A 111 -6.24 -7.41 -26.99
N ALA A 112 -6.76 -6.76 -25.96
CA ALA A 112 -6.08 -5.68 -25.24
C ALA A 112 -4.90 -6.18 -24.37
N GLY A 113 -4.61 -7.48 -24.39
CA GLY A 113 -3.44 -8.10 -23.77
C GLY A 113 -3.70 -8.72 -22.40
N LEU A 114 -4.96 -8.85 -21.93
CA LEU A 114 -5.26 -9.57 -20.69
C LEU A 114 -5.11 -11.08 -20.89
N THR A 115 -4.60 -11.75 -19.85
CA THR A 115 -4.42 -13.20 -19.86
C THR A 115 -5.66 -13.82 -19.25
N LEU A 116 -5.85 -15.12 -19.49
CA LEU A 116 -6.89 -15.90 -18.82
C LEU A 116 -6.85 -15.75 -17.29
N VAL A 117 -5.64 -15.65 -16.71
CA VAL A 117 -5.46 -15.41 -15.26
C VAL A 117 -5.96 -14.04 -14.83
N ASP A 118 -5.77 -12.99 -15.65
CA ASP A 118 -6.28 -11.66 -15.29
C ASP A 118 -7.80 -11.57 -15.45
N LEU A 119 -8.37 -12.27 -16.44
CA LEU A 119 -9.82 -12.35 -16.63
C LEU A 119 -10.48 -13.05 -15.44
N GLU A 120 -9.88 -14.13 -14.94
CA GLU A 120 -10.32 -14.81 -13.72
C GLU A 120 -10.15 -13.89 -12.48
N ASP A 121 -8.97 -13.30 -12.29
CA ASP A 121 -8.67 -12.44 -11.14
C ASP A 121 -9.53 -11.17 -11.08
N CYS A 122 -9.80 -10.54 -12.22
CA CYS A 122 -10.42 -9.21 -12.28
C CYS A 122 -11.92 -9.27 -12.54
N LEU A 123 -12.39 -10.29 -13.26
CA LEU A 123 -13.77 -10.41 -13.72
C LEU A 123 -14.45 -11.68 -13.17
N GLY A 124 -13.74 -12.55 -12.44
CA GLY A 124 -14.31 -13.79 -11.91
C GLY A 124 -14.69 -14.82 -12.97
N ILE A 125 -14.25 -14.64 -14.22
CA ILE A 125 -14.61 -15.51 -15.33
C ILE A 125 -13.69 -16.74 -15.32
N PRO A 126 -14.23 -17.97 -15.24
CA PRO A 126 -13.42 -19.18 -15.31
C PRO A 126 -12.62 -19.24 -16.62
N PRO A 127 -11.34 -19.67 -16.61
CA PRO A 127 -10.50 -19.74 -17.81
C PRO A 127 -11.14 -20.53 -18.97
N ALA A 128 -11.88 -21.60 -18.66
CA ALA A 128 -12.60 -22.39 -19.66
C ALA A 128 -13.69 -21.58 -20.39
N HIS A 129 -14.44 -20.75 -19.66
CA HIS A 129 -15.46 -19.87 -20.24
C HIS A 129 -14.82 -18.75 -21.07
N ALA A 130 -13.72 -18.18 -20.58
CA ALA A 130 -12.97 -17.16 -21.32
C ALA A 130 -12.45 -17.69 -22.67
N VAL A 131 -11.87 -18.90 -22.69
CA VAL A 131 -11.41 -19.55 -23.93
C VAL A 131 -12.57 -19.80 -24.90
N ALA A 132 -13.70 -20.30 -24.41
CA ALA A 132 -14.87 -20.54 -25.25
C ALA A 132 -15.44 -19.24 -25.85
N ALA A 133 -15.46 -18.14 -25.08
CA ALA A 133 -15.89 -16.83 -25.56
C ALA A 133 -14.92 -16.27 -26.62
N ILE A 134 -13.60 -16.37 -26.39
CA ILE A 134 -12.58 -15.92 -27.35
C ILE A 134 -12.67 -16.69 -28.67
N ARG A 135 -12.85 -18.02 -28.61
CA ARG A 135 -13.01 -18.86 -29.82
C ARG A 135 -14.25 -18.48 -30.61
N ARG A 136 -15.41 -18.39 -29.94
CA ARG A 136 -16.67 -18.01 -30.60
C ARG A 136 -16.62 -16.60 -31.20
N ALA A 137 -15.98 -15.65 -30.52
CA ALA A 137 -15.79 -14.30 -31.05
C ALA A 137 -14.81 -14.24 -32.24
N ALA A 138 -13.80 -15.13 -32.29
CA ALA A 138 -12.90 -15.26 -33.43
C ALA A 138 -13.62 -15.89 -34.63
N GLU A 139 -14.44 -16.92 -34.41
CA GLU A 139 -15.25 -17.57 -35.44
C GLU A 139 -16.30 -16.61 -36.02
N ALA A 140 -16.92 -15.76 -35.21
CA ALA A 140 -17.91 -14.77 -35.66
C ALA A 140 -17.32 -13.60 -36.48
N ARG A 141 -15.99 -13.49 -36.58
CA ARG A 141 -15.28 -12.46 -37.36
C ARG A 141 -14.83 -12.95 -38.74
N VAL A 142 -14.96 -14.26 -39.01
CA VAL A 142 -14.68 -14.91 -40.30
C VAL A 142 -15.95 -14.89 -41.15
#